data_AF-A0A3D4FXA9-F1
#
_entry.id   AF-A0A3D4FXA9-F1
#
_cell.length_a   1.000
_cell.length_b   1.000
_cell.length_c   1.000
_cell.angle_alpha   90.00
_cell.angle_beta   90.00
_cell.angle_gamma   90.00
#
_symmetry.space_group_name_H-M   'P 1'
#
loop_
_entity.id
_entity.type
_entity.pdbx_description
1 polymer ?
#
loop_
_entity_poly.entity_id
_entity_poly.type
_entity_poly.pdbx_seq_one_letter_code
_entity_poly.pdbx_strand_id
1 'polypeptide(L)' 'PDDLKETYLGFSIDLPAANGDPSWTLAIPARVLASSDGVVRAVHADPDYTRRPEPAASLSDLALLA' A
#
# COMPACT_ATOMS: atom_id res chain seq x y z
N PRO A 1 1.31 18.78 4.45
CA PRO A 1 0.83 19.79 5.44
C PRO A 1 1.59 19.59 6.75
N ASP A 2 1.99 20.67 7.44
CA ASP A 2 2.87 20.55 8.61
C ASP A 2 2.18 19.90 9.82
N ASP A 3 0.89 20.18 10.01
CA ASP A 3 -0.01 19.53 10.97
C ASP A 3 -0.06 18.00 10.79
N LEU A 4 -0.10 17.52 9.54
CA LEU A 4 -0.05 16.09 9.27
C LEU A 4 1.34 15.51 9.57
N LYS A 5 2.44 16.25 9.34
CA LYS A 5 3.77 15.74 9.71
C LYS A 5 3.89 15.55 11.21
N GLU A 6 3.44 16.53 11.99
CA GLU A 6 3.42 16.47 13.45
C GLU A 6 2.56 15.31 13.96
N THR A 7 1.39 15.08 13.35
CA THR A 7 0.52 13.96 13.71
C THR A 7 1.22 12.60 13.52
N TYR A 8 1.88 12.39 12.39
CA TYR A 8 2.60 11.14 12.11
C TYR A 8 3.82 10.95 13.02
N LEU A 9 4.56 12.03 13.31
CA LEU A 9 5.65 12.00 14.30
C LEU A 9 5.12 11.68 15.70
N GLY A 10 3.92 12.16 16.05
CA GLY A 10 3.21 11.79 17.28
C GLY A 10 2.87 10.30 17.38
N PHE A 11 2.68 9.63 16.25
CA PHE A 11 2.55 8.16 16.17
C PHE A 11 3.91 7.42 16.16
N SER A 12 5.03 8.14 16.33
CA SER A 12 6.38 7.61 16.16
C SER A 12 6.66 7.08 14.74
N ILE A 13 6.02 7.68 13.73
CA ILE A 13 6.21 7.34 12.31
C ILE A 13 7.02 8.47 11.65
N ASP A 14 8.32 8.24 11.49
CA ASP A 14 9.21 9.11 10.72
C ASP A 14 9.20 8.69 9.24
N LEU A 15 8.44 9.41 8.42
CA LEU A 15 8.27 9.10 7.00
C LEU A 15 9.56 9.24 6.18
N PRO A 16 10.36 10.34 6.28
CA PRO A 16 11.66 10.40 5.63
C PRO A 16 12.58 9.22 5.99
N ALA A 17 12.66 8.86 7.28
CA ALA A 17 13.48 7.73 7.70
C ALA A 17 12.96 6.39 7.13
N ALA A 18 11.63 6.20 7.10
CA ALA A 18 11.01 5.00 6.54
C ALA A 18 11.15 4.90 5.01
N ASN A 19 11.11 6.04 4.31
CA ASN A 19 11.27 6.12 2.86
C ASN A 19 12.74 5.99 2.43
N GLY A 20 13.68 6.35 3.31
CA GLY A 20 15.11 6.35 3.01
C GLY A 20 15.59 7.58 2.22
N ASP A 21 14.79 8.65 2.21
CA ASP A 21 15.05 9.88 1.48
C ASP A 21 14.38 11.08 2.20
N PRO A 22 14.71 12.35 1.88
CA PRO A 22 14.18 13.50 2.60
C PRO A 22 12.70 13.80 2.28
N SER A 23 12.04 12.98 1.46
CA SER A 23 10.65 13.20 1.08
C SER A 23 9.70 12.96 2.24
N TRP A 24 8.70 13.82 2.30
CA TRP A 24 7.53 13.61 3.16
C TRP A 24 6.38 13.10 2.29
N THR A 25 6.46 11.83 1.91
CA THR A 25 5.46 11.16 1.09
C THR A 25 4.90 9.95 1.83
N LEU A 26 3.58 9.78 1.72
CA LEU A 26 2.87 8.62 2.25
C LEU A 26 2.79 7.55 1.18
N ALA A 27 3.17 6.32 1.52
CA ALA A 27 2.98 5.18 0.65
C ALA A 27 1.48 5.00 0.36
N ILE A 28 1.13 4.86 -0.92
CA ILE A 28 -0.24 4.50 -1.31
C ILE A 28 -0.46 3.05 -0.87
N PRO A 29 -1.47 2.77 -0.03
CA PRO A 29 -1.79 1.40 0.34
C PRO A 29 -2.25 0.65 -0.91
N ALA A 30 -1.67 -0.53 -1.12
CA ALA A 30 -1.89 -1.30 -2.32
C ALA A 30 -1.99 -2.80 -2.03
N ARG A 31 -2.75 -3.48 -2.87
CA ARG A 31 -2.79 -4.93 -3.00
C ARG A 31 -2.21 -5.30 -4.37
N VAL A 32 -1.17 -6.11 -4.36
CA VAL A 32 -0.53 -6.61 -5.59
C VAL A 32 -0.60 -8.14 -5.59
N LEU A 33 -1.11 -8.71 -6.67
CA LEU A 33 -1.09 -10.15 -6.92
C LEU A 33 -0.01 -10.44 -7.97
N ALA A 34 1.04 -11.12 -7.56
CA ALA A 34 2.15 -11.52 -8.43
C ALA A 34 2.23 -13.04 -8.51
N SER A 35 2.40 -13.57 -9.72
CA SER A 35 2.62 -14.99 -9.95
C SER A 35 4.09 -15.38 -9.78
N SER A 36 4.34 -16.69 -9.66
CA SER A 36 5.69 -17.23 -9.42
C SER A 36 6.66 -17.04 -10.57
N ASP A 37 6.18 -16.77 -11.79
CA ASP A 37 6.98 -16.39 -12.95
C ASP A 37 7.40 -14.90 -12.93
N GLY A 38 7.10 -14.18 -11.85
CA GLY A 38 7.51 -12.80 -11.64
C GLY A 38 6.59 -11.75 -12.28
N VAL A 39 5.42 -12.14 -12.78
CA VAL A 39 4.49 -11.22 -13.43
C VAL A 39 3.40 -10.73 -12.47
N VAL A 40 3.12 -9.43 -12.48
CA VAL A 40 2.00 -8.85 -11.76
C VAL A 40 0.71 -9.12 -12.53
N ARG A 41 -0.25 -9.79 -11.88
CA ARG A 41 -1.53 -10.22 -12.47
C ARG A 41 -2.68 -9.28 -12.13
N ALA A 42 -2.63 -8.63 -10.96
CA ALA A 42 -3.60 -7.64 -10.55
C ALA A 42 -2.99 -6.62 -9.58
N VAL A 43 -3.45 -5.38 -9.65
CA VAL A 43 -3.12 -4.30 -8.71
C VAL A 43 -4.39 -3.57 -8.31
N HIS A 44 -4.53 -3.30 -7.02
CA HIS A 44 -5.48 -2.34 -6.50
C HIS A 44 -4.72 -1.36 -5.60
N ALA A 45 -4.82 -0.06 -5.89
CA ALA A 45 -4.15 0.99 -5.12
C ALA A 45 -5.12 2.18 -5.01
N ASP A 46 -5.40 2.60 -3.78
CA ASP A 46 -6.30 3.72 -3.49
C ASP A 46 -5.67 4.57 -2.37
N PRO A 47 -5.54 5.89 -2.52
CA PRO A 47 -5.01 6.75 -1.45
C PRO A 47 -5.91 6.74 -0.19
N ASP A 48 -7.20 6.45 -0.34
CA ASP A 48 -8.11 6.23 0.78
C ASP A 48 -7.95 4.79 1.30
N TYR A 49 -7.15 4.64 2.36
CA TYR A 49 -6.84 3.32 2.94
C TYR A 49 -8.06 2.54 3.45
N THR A 50 -9.22 3.21 3.59
CA THR A 50 -10.48 2.57 3.99
C THR A 50 -11.18 1.88 2.83
N ARG A 51 -10.82 2.23 1.59
CA ARG A 51 -11.27 1.53 0.37
C ARG A 51 -10.33 0.37 0.12
N ARG A 52 -10.77 -0.82 0.51
CA ARG A 52 -10.01 -2.05 0.34
C ARG A 52 -10.85 -3.11 -0.35
N PRO A 53 -10.28 -3.93 -1.24
CA PRO A 53 -10.97 -5.10 -1.75
C PRO A 53 -11.27 -6.10 -0.63
N GLU A 54 -12.41 -6.79 -0.72
CA GLU A 54 -12.71 -7.93 0.15
C GLU A 54 -11.62 -9.01 0.04
N PRO A 55 -11.19 -9.64 1.16
CA PRO A 55 -10.17 -10.70 1.12
C PRO A 55 -10.53 -11.85 0.16
N ALA A 56 -11.83 -12.17 0.04
CA ALA A 56 -12.34 -13.19 -0.87
C ALA A 56 -12.00 -12.86 -2.34
N ALA A 57 -12.00 -11.59 -2.73
CA ALA A 57 -11.66 -11.19 -4.10
C ALA A 57 -10.21 -11.58 -4.46
N SER A 58 -9.27 -11.49 -3.50
CA SER A 58 -7.89 -11.93 -3.71
C SER A 58 -7.77 -13.44 -3.93
N LEU A 59 -8.56 -14.22 -3.21
CA LEU A 59 -8.60 -15.68 -3.38
C LEU A 59 -9.23 -16.05 -4.71
N SER A 60 -10.30 -15.37 -5.12
CA SER A 60 -10.91 -15.54 -6.44
C SER A 60 -9.95 -15.19 -7.57
N ASP A 61 -9.26 -14.04 -7.47
CA ASP A 61 -8.24 -13.64 -8.45
C ASP A 61 -7.11 -14.67 -8.54
N LEU A 62 -6.64 -15.20 -7.40
CA LEU A 62 -5.62 -16.25 -7.36
C LEU A 62 -6.10 -17.56 -8.01
N ALA A 63 -7.35 -17.97 -7.76
CA ALA A 63 -7.92 -19.20 -8.32
C ALA A 63 -8.07 -19.16 -9.85
N LEU A 64 -8.22 -17.97 -10.44
CA LEU A 64 -8.29 -17.79 -11.89
C LEU A 64 -6.92 -17.82 -12.58
N LEU A 65 -5.83 -17.81 -11.82
CA LEU A 65 -4.45 -17.85 -12.33
C LEU A 65 -3.84 -19.25 -12.33
N ALA A 66 -4.50 -20.22 -11.69
CA ALA A 66 -4.12 -21.64 -11.67
C ALA A 66 -4.67 -22.38 -12.89
#